data_AF-A0A3C2CJW5-F1
#
_entry.id   AF-A0A3C2CJW5-F1
#
_cell.length_a   1.000
_cell.length_b   1.000
_cell.length_c   1.000
_cell.angle_alpha   90.00
_cell.angle_beta   90.00
_cell.angle_gamma   90.00
#
_symmetry.space_group_name_H-M   'P 1'
#
loop_
_entity.id
_entity.type
_entity.pdbx_description
1 polymer ?
#
loop_
_entity_poly.entity_id
_entity_poly.type
_entity_poly.pdbx_seq_one_letter_code
_entity_poly.pdbx_strand_id
1 'polypeptide(L)'
;TTTTTTTAVLATTTTVSPSTTTVVPTTTVQSDSLKTTKPNKKPADRYSCNINDQGFCIFTGQPHQNYLKPRSRTVVNIEGLELFSIEEAVAVNSQGEMLIARGTPAFDGDQMSQKAQAVLSEDEKAFHRVMATMFGIRNQLMYKVENLNKENWDMYVEPLKEREIKETTFTDGATPRDNYYGRDGIFELAKNSNGRDIHHDVMKFLEESGLYLLCHVTSQEFNQMLADTHPERHDPCEDAGIETKIPWDLNL
;
A
#
# COMPACT_ATOMS: atom_id res chain seq x y z
N THR A 1 -74.03 -10.64 -0.13
CA THR A 1 -73.77 -11.64 -1.18
C THR A 1 -73.00 -10.94 -2.27
N THR A 2 -71.68 -11.05 -2.24
CA THR A 2 -70.77 -10.33 -3.13
C THR A 2 -70.00 -11.38 -3.90
N THR A 3 -70.26 -11.47 -5.20
CA THR A 3 -69.72 -12.49 -6.10
C THR A 3 -68.32 -12.08 -6.53
N THR A 4 -67.32 -12.83 -6.07
CA THR A 4 -65.92 -12.71 -6.50
C THR A 4 -65.74 -13.51 -7.79
N THR A 5 -65.36 -12.84 -8.89
CA THR A 5 -64.99 -13.50 -10.14
C THR A 5 -63.47 -13.55 -10.24
N THR A 6 -62.93 -14.76 -10.13
CA THR A 6 -61.52 -15.09 -10.26
C THR A 6 -61.20 -15.31 -11.74
N THR A 7 -60.28 -14.53 -12.31
CA THR A 7 -59.74 -14.79 -13.66
C THR A 7 -58.31 -15.32 -13.51
N ALA A 8 -58.13 -16.61 -13.87
CA ALA A 8 -56.83 -17.26 -13.96
C ALA A 8 -56.14 -16.83 -15.27
N VAL A 9 -54.87 -16.42 -15.19
CA VAL A 9 -54.01 -16.19 -16.36
C VAL A 9 -52.97 -17.29 -16.43
N LEU A 10 -52.94 -17.96 -17.57
CA LEU A 10 -52.05 -19.06 -17.93
C LEU A 10 -50.60 -18.58 -18.01
N ALA A 11 -49.68 -19.42 -17.51
CA ALA A 11 -48.24 -19.24 -17.61
C ALA A 11 -47.72 -19.55 -19.03
N THR A 12 -46.77 -18.74 -19.51
CA THR A 12 -45.92 -19.09 -20.66
C THR A 12 -44.47 -18.86 -20.29
N THR A 13 -43.76 -19.96 -20.07
CA THR A 13 -42.30 -20.04 -19.88
C THR A 13 -41.61 -20.00 -21.23
N THR A 14 -40.68 -19.05 -21.42
CA THR A 14 -39.80 -19.02 -22.59
C THR A 14 -38.35 -19.24 -22.14
N THR A 15 -37.87 -20.46 -22.37
CA THR A 15 -36.47 -20.88 -22.26
C THR A 15 -35.63 -20.24 -23.38
N VAL A 16 -34.51 -19.61 -23.02
CA VAL A 16 -33.47 -19.18 -23.97
C VAL A 16 -32.23 -20.04 -23.73
N SER A 17 -31.88 -20.86 -24.73
CA SER A 17 -30.67 -21.68 -24.76
C SER A 17 -29.47 -20.92 -25.35
N PRO A 18 -28.23 -21.27 -24.98
CA PRO A 18 -27.01 -20.55 -25.37
C PRO A 18 -26.54 -20.90 -26.78
N SER A 19 -26.13 -19.89 -27.55
CA SER A 19 -25.55 -20.07 -28.89
C SER A 19 -24.03 -20.08 -28.85
N THR A 20 -23.48 -21.26 -29.12
CA THR A 20 -22.08 -21.56 -29.38
C THR A 20 -21.63 -20.92 -30.70
N THR A 21 -20.55 -20.13 -30.70
CA THR A 21 -19.85 -19.75 -31.94
C THR A 21 -18.49 -20.43 -31.98
N THR A 22 -18.32 -21.28 -32.98
CA THR A 22 -17.15 -22.13 -33.23
C THR A 22 -16.03 -21.36 -33.92
N VAL A 23 -14.80 -21.64 -33.48
CA VAL A 23 -13.51 -21.12 -33.94
C VAL A 23 -13.21 -21.52 -35.38
N VAL A 24 -12.66 -20.59 -36.18
CA VAL A 24 -12.01 -20.88 -37.48
C VAL A 24 -10.50 -20.67 -37.33
N PRO A 25 -9.65 -21.61 -37.77
CA PRO A 25 -8.21 -21.59 -37.52
C PRO A 25 -7.49 -20.63 -38.49
N THR A 26 -6.62 -19.76 -37.97
CA THR A 26 -5.69 -18.99 -38.80
C THR A 26 -4.33 -19.69 -38.81
N THR A 27 -3.94 -20.08 -40.01
CA THR A 27 -2.74 -20.83 -40.36
C THR A 27 -1.46 -20.09 -40.00
N THR A 28 -0.55 -20.83 -39.37
CA THR A 28 0.84 -20.50 -39.06
C THR A 28 1.62 -20.22 -40.34
N VAL A 29 2.29 -19.06 -40.40
CA VAL A 29 3.45 -18.86 -41.29
C VAL A 29 4.68 -18.68 -40.40
N GLN A 30 5.55 -19.67 -40.49
CA GLN A 30 6.84 -19.76 -39.85
C GLN A 30 7.81 -18.78 -40.54
N SER A 31 8.27 -17.77 -39.82
CA SER A 31 9.43 -16.97 -40.22
C SER A 31 10.55 -17.23 -39.23
N ASP A 32 11.42 -18.16 -39.59
CA ASP A 32 12.75 -18.29 -38.99
C ASP A 32 13.56 -17.02 -39.31
N SER A 33 13.91 -16.25 -38.29
CA SER A 33 14.95 -15.23 -38.39
C SER A 33 15.62 -15.03 -37.03
N LEU A 34 16.78 -15.67 -36.92
CA LEU A 34 17.94 -15.43 -36.06
C LEU A 34 17.71 -14.75 -34.70
N LYS A 35 17.95 -15.55 -33.65
CA LYS A 35 18.38 -15.13 -32.31
C LYS A 35 19.39 -13.98 -32.37
N THR A 36 18.96 -12.80 -31.94
CA THR A 36 19.85 -11.82 -31.30
C THR A 36 19.44 -11.73 -29.83
N THR A 37 20.16 -12.47 -28.99
CA THR A 37 20.07 -12.36 -27.53
C THR A 37 20.62 -11.01 -27.11
N LYS A 38 19.77 -9.98 -27.08
CA LYS A 38 20.01 -8.84 -26.19
C LYS A 38 19.85 -9.35 -24.76
N PRO A 39 20.81 -9.12 -23.84
CA PRO A 39 20.58 -9.39 -22.44
C PRO A 39 19.39 -8.53 -22.03
N ASN A 40 18.30 -9.20 -21.66
CA ASN A 40 17.11 -8.57 -21.13
C ASN A 40 17.52 -8.02 -19.76
N LYS A 41 18.12 -6.82 -19.74
CA LYS A 41 18.54 -6.17 -18.51
C LYS A 41 17.24 -5.82 -17.80
N LYS A 42 16.85 -6.67 -16.84
CA LYS A 42 15.78 -6.38 -15.88
C LYS A 42 15.98 -4.92 -15.46
N PRO A 43 14.95 -4.07 -15.51
CA PRO A 43 15.06 -2.69 -15.05
C PRO A 43 15.77 -2.70 -13.69
N ALA A 44 16.75 -1.81 -13.51
CA ALA A 44 17.47 -1.71 -12.25
C ALA A 44 16.42 -1.57 -11.14
N ASP A 45 16.55 -2.40 -10.10
CA ASP A 45 15.63 -2.35 -8.98
C ASP A 45 15.79 -1.00 -8.29
N ARG A 46 14.76 -0.16 -8.43
CA ARG A 46 14.73 1.19 -7.86
C ARG A 46 14.71 1.18 -6.33
N TYR A 47 14.49 0.01 -5.73
CA TYR A 47 14.46 -0.19 -4.29
C TYR A 47 15.60 -1.09 -3.81
N SER A 48 16.63 -1.33 -4.62
CA SER A 48 17.88 -1.92 -4.13
C SER A 48 18.53 -1.03 -3.07
N CYS A 49 19.31 -1.62 -2.17
CA CYS A 49 20.09 -0.89 -1.19
C CYS A 49 21.60 -1.12 -1.32
N ASN A 50 22.36 -0.14 -0.89
CA ASN A 50 23.81 -0.22 -0.74
C ASN A 50 24.16 -0.33 0.74
N ILE A 51 25.06 -1.25 1.07
CA ILE A 51 25.58 -1.38 2.43
C ILE A 51 26.60 -0.25 2.66
N ASN A 52 26.36 0.61 3.65
CA ASN A 52 27.28 1.67 4.02
C ASN A 52 28.44 1.13 4.89
N ASP A 53 29.42 1.98 5.20
CA ASP A 53 30.62 1.59 5.98
C ASP A 53 30.30 1.13 7.42
N GLN A 54 29.11 1.43 7.93
CA GLN A 54 28.63 0.98 9.25
C GLN A 54 27.79 -0.30 9.16
N GLY A 55 27.58 -0.85 7.96
CA GLY A 55 26.84 -2.07 7.72
C GLY A 55 25.34 -1.91 7.47
N PHE A 56 24.80 -0.68 7.42
CA PHE A 56 23.38 -0.43 7.16
C PHE A 56 23.03 -0.54 5.68
N CYS A 57 21.88 -1.13 5.37
CA CYS A 57 21.30 -1.20 4.02
C CYS A 57 20.56 0.11 3.70
N ILE A 58 21.21 1.02 2.98
CA ILE A 58 20.68 2.34 2.59
C ILE A 58 20.12 2.28 1.18
N PHE A 59 18.84 2.61 1.02
CA PHE A 59 18.14 2.44 -0.25
C PHE A 59 18.57 3.47 -1.30
N THR A 60 18.54 3.06 -2.57
CA THR A 60 18.99 3.87 -3.71
C THR A 60 17.93 4.83 -4.27
N GLY A 61 16.66 4.63 -3.89
CA GLY A 61 15.56 5.54 -4.21
C GLY A 61 15.70 6.89 -3.50
N GLN A 62 14.66 7.73 -3.60
CA GLN A 62 14.65 9.05 -2.96
C GLN A 62 13.70 9.10 -1.75
N PRO A 63 14.10 9.78 -0.65
CA PRO A 63 13.20 10.05 0.45
C PRO A 63 12.03 10.93 0.00
N HIS A 64 10.86 10.72 0.59
CA HIS A 64 9.74 11.64 0.43
C HIS A 64 10.10 12.98 1.04
N GLN A 65 9.90 14.06 0.28
CA GLN A 65 10.37 15.40 0.64
C GLN A 65 9.63 15.99 1.84
N ASN A 66 8.43 15.47 2.12
CA ASN A 66 7.62 15.85 3.26
C ASN A 66 6.75 14.65 3.70
N TYR A 67 6.36 14.66 4.98
CA TYR A 67 5.66 13.56 5.65
C TYR A 67 4.95 14.06 6.92
N LEU A 68 4.07 13.25 7.49
CA LEU A 68 3.41 13.58 8.75
C LEU A 68 4.41 13.49 9.90
N LYS A 69 4.57 14.58 10.65
CA LYS A 69 5.35 14.57 11.90
C LYS A 69 4.68 13.61 12.90
N PRO A 70 5.43 12.67 13.51
CA PRO A 70 4.87 11.77 14.52
C PRO A 70 4.17 12.53 15.65
N ARG A 71 3.07 11.98 16.17
CA ARG A 71 2.26 12.58 17.27
C ARG A 71 1.82 14.02 17.00
N SER A 72 1.60 14.36 15.74
CA SER A 72 1.23 15.69 15.30
C SER A 72 0.23 15.62 14.16
N ARG A 73 -0.38 16.77 13.86
CA ARG A 73 -1.24 17.00 12.69
C ARG A 73 -0.55 17.80 11.60
N THR A 74 0.77 17.95 11.69
CA THR A 74 1.52 18.84 10.82
C THR A 74 2.39 18.03 9.88
N VAL A 75 2.26 18.33 8.58
CA VAL A 75 3.20 17.87 7.57
C VAL A 75 4.47 18.70 7.69
N VAL A 76 5.62 18.02 7.74
CA VAL A 76 6.95 18.62 7.81
C VAL A 76 7.77 18.26 6.58
N ASN A 77 8.79 19.07 6.27
CA ASN A 77 9.78 18.72 5.26
C ASN A 77 10.84 17.74 5.79
N ILE A 78 11.83 17.40 4.96
CA ILE A 78 12.89 16.44 5.32
C ILE A 78 13.79 16.91 6.49
N GLU A 79 13.94 18.23 6.67
CA GLU A 79 14.63 18.87 7.80
C GLU A 79 13.76 18.99 9.07
N GLY A 80 12.46 18.66 8.99
CA GLY A 80 11.53 18.76 10.12
C GLY A 80 10.87 20.13 10.30
N LEU A 81 11.00 21.04 9.32
CA LEU A 81 10.28 22.31 9.30
C LEU A 81 8.81 22.08 9.01
N GLU A 82 7.94 22.69 9.81
CA GLU A 82 6.49 22.61 9.68
C GLU A 82 6.00 23.34 8.42
N LEU A 83 5.16 22.68 7.63
CA LEU A 83 4.66 23.19 6.35
C LEU A 83 3.18 23.55 6.44
N PHE A 84 2.32 22.55 6.67
CA PHE A 84 0.86 22.71 6.67
C PHE A 84 0.16 21.62 7.47
N SER A 85 -1.13 21.83 7.75
CA SER A 85 -1.97 20.86 8.45
C SER A 85 -2.26 19.63 7.59
N ILE A 86 -2.36 18.45 8.21
CA ILE A 86 -2.76 17.21 7.56
C ILE A 86 -4.18 17.28 6.99
N GLU A 87 -5.04 18.13 7.56
CA GLU A 87 -6.41 18.37 7.07
C GLU A 87 -6.45 19.04 5.68
N GLU A 88 -5.36 19.68 5.30
CA GLU A 88 -5.22 20.34 4.00
C GLU A 88 -4.28 19.57 3.08
N ALA A 89 -3.81 18.39 3.50
CA ALA A 89 -2.76 17.67 2.83
C ALA A 89 -3.32 16.63 1.84
N VAL A 90 -2.77 16.62 0.64
CA VAL A 90 -3.04 15.60 -0.39
C VAL A 90 -1.73 15.01 -0.87
N ALA A 91 -1.68 13.70 -1.04
CA ALA A 91 -0.55 13.04 -1.68
C ALA A 91 -0.62 13.27 -3.19
N VAL A 92 0.50 13.62 -3.81
CA VAL A 92 0.65 13.87 -5.24
C VAL A 92 1.83 13.10 -5.80
N ASN A 93 1.77 12.74 -7.09
CA ASN A 93 2.91 12.15 -7.79
C ASN A 93 3.97 13.21 -8.16
N SER A 94 5.05 12.77 -8.80
CA SER A 94 6.13 13.64 -9.30
C SER A 94 5.68 14.74 -10.29
N GLN A 95 4.51 14.60 -10.92
CA GLN A 95 3.91 15.60 -11.81
C GLN A 95 3.01 16.60 -11.06
N GLY A 96 2.82 16.41 -9.75
CA GLY A 96 1.93 17.22 -8.92
C GLY A 96 0.45 16.83 -9.04
N GLU A 97 0.15 15.69 -9.67
CA GLU A 97 -1.21 15.18 -9.78
C GLU A 97 -1.60 14.44 -8.50
N MET A 98 -2.81 14.68 -8.01
CA MET A 98 -3.33 14.02 -6.81
C MET A 98 -3.38 12.51 -7.01
N LEU A 99 -2.83 11.78 -6.05
CA LEU A 99 -2.91 10.33 -6.04
C LEU A 99 -4.34 9.88 -5.80
N ILE A 100 -4.78 8.92 -6.61
CA ILE A 100 -6.05 8.23 -6.45
C ILE A 100 -5.75 6.95 -5.67
N ALA A 101 -6.53 6.69 -4.63
CA ALA A 101 -6.38 5.48 -3.82
C ALA A 101 -6.51 4.21 -4.67
N ARG A 102 -5.61 3.26 -4.43
CA ARG A 102 -5.54 1.92 -5.03
C ARG A 102 -4.84 0.98 -4.05
N GLY A 103 -4.97 -0.32 -4.26
CA GLY A 103 -4.24 -1.37 -3.52
C GLY A 103 -2.74 -1.42 -3.82
N THR A 104 -2.10 -0.28 -4.08
CA THR A 104 -0.66 -0.15 -4.31
C THR A 104 -0.04 0.79 -3.29
N PRO A 105 1.18 0.51 -2.82
CA PRO A 105 1.87 1.39 -1.88
C PRO A 105 2.31 2.71 -2.52
N ALA A 106 2.86 3.59 -1.69
CA ALA A 106 3.60 4.78 -2.10
C ALA A 106 4.76 4.47 -3.06
N PHE A 107 4.98 5.35 -4.03
CA PHE A 107 6.08 5.25 -4.98
C PHE A 107 7.13 6.35 -4.76
N ASP A 108 8.36 6.06 -5.20
CA ASP A 108 9.40 7.07 -5.34
C ASP A 108 8.90 8.29 -6.15
N GLY A 109 9.07 9.48 -5.55
CA GLY A 109 8.66 10.74 -6.15
C GLY A 109 7.28 11.24 -5.70
N ASP A 110 6.52 10.42 -4.96
CA ASP A 110 5.31 10.92 -4.32
C ASP A 110 5.65 11.91 -3.19
N GLN A 111 4.80 12.89 -2.95
CA GLN A 111 4.96 13.88 -1.89
C GLN A 111 3.61 14.41 -1.42
N MET A 112 3.59 15.08 -0.27
CA MET A 112 2.45 15.83 0.22
C MET A 112 2.41 17.23 -0.40
N SER A 113 1.21 17.70 -0.72
CA SER A 113 0.93 19.05 -1.19
C SER A 113 -0.23 19.65 -0.40
N GLN A 114 -0.20 20.96 -0.19
CA GLN A 114 -1.29 21.68 0.46
C GLN A 114 -2.39 21.98 -0.57
N LYS A 115 -3.62 21.56 -0.28
CA LYS A 115 -4.79 21.78 -1.12
C LYS A 115 -6.05 22.00 -0.28
N ALA A 116 -6.11 23.16 0.38
CA ALA A 116 -7.20 23.56 1.29
C ALA A 116 -8.63 23.59 0.67
N GLN A 117 -8.76 23.50 -0.65
CA GLN A 117 -10.05 23.53 -1.37
C GLN A 117 -10.44 22.19 -2.01
N ALA A 118 -9.71 21.10 -1.73
CA ALA A 118 -10.09 19.79 -2.25
C ALA A 118 -11.36 19.28 -1.54
N VAL A 119 -12.43 19.04 -2.30
CA VAL A 119 -13.62 18.35 -1.79
C VAL A 119 -13.32 16.86 -1.79
N LEU A 120 -12.90 16.34 -0.64
CA LEU A 120 -12.56 14.93 -0.44
C LEU A 120 -13.58 14.28 0.48
N SER A 121 -13.95 13.05 0.16
CA SER A 121 -14.65 12.14 1.09
C SER A 121 -13.77 11.80 2.29
N GLU A 122 -14.38 11.28 3.35
CA GLU A 122 -13.64 10.86 4.55
C GLU A 122 -12.63 9.74 4.24
N ASP A 123 -12.95 8.83 3.32
CA ASP A 123 -12.02 7.78 2.88
C ASP A 123 -10.82 8.36 2.11
N GLU A 124 -11.03 9.37 1.26
CA GLU A 124 -9.93 10.04 0.55
C GLU A 124 -9.03 10.85 1.49
N LYS A 125 -9.62 11.51 2.49
CA LYS A 125 -8.84 12.16 3.56
C LYS A 125 -8.02 11.14 4.34
N ALA A 126 -8.65 10.03 4.73
CA ALA A 126 -7.99 8.95 5.44
C ALA A 126 -6.85 8.36 4.62
N PHE A 127 -7.05 8.16 3.31
CA PHE A 127 -6.01 7.74 2.37
C PHE A 127 -4.82 8.68 2.38
N HIS A 128 -5.01 9.99 2.18
CA HIS A 128 -3.90 10.94 2.18
C HIS A 128 -3.19 11.02 3.53
N ARG A 129 -3.91 10.85 4.64
CA ARG A 129 -3.31 10.74 5.98
C ARG A 129 -2.46 9.48 6.14
N VAL A 130 -2.90 8.33 5.60
CA VAL A 130 -2.08 7.11 5.56
C VAL A 130 -0.82 7.34 4.74
N MET A 131 -0.92 7.95 3.56
CA MET A 131 0.25 8.27 2.72
C MET A 131 1.26 9.14 3.48
N ALA A 132 0.81 10.22 4.12
CA ALA A 132 1.68 11.09 4.90
C ALA A 132 2.36 10.36 6.07
N THR A 133 1.65 9.45 6.73
CA THR A 133 2.17 8.62 7.83
C THR A 133 3.24 7.65 7.31
N MET A 134 2.91 6.91 6.24
CA MET A 134 3.79 5.90 5.66
C MET A 134 5.04 6.51 5.02
N PHE A 135 4.98 7.72 4.45
CA PHE A 135 6.16 8.45 3.98
C PHE A 135 7.18 8.66 5.10
N GLY A 136 6.71 8.98 6.32
CA GLY A 136 7.56 9.16 7.49
C GLY A 136 8.24 7.84 7.90
N ILE A 137 7.45 6.78 8.06
CA ILE A 137 7.94 5.43 8.43
C ILE A 137 8.97 4.93 7.39
N ARG A 138 8.62 5.05 6.10
CA ARG A 138 9.49 4.71 4.98
C ARG A 138 10.81 5.46 5.04
N ASN A 139 10.76 6.78 5.25
CA ASN A 139 11.96 7.60 5.33
C ASN A 139 12.90 7.15 6.46
N GLN A 140 12.34 6.75 7.61
CA GLN A 140 13.13 6.25 8.73
C GLN A 140 13.84 4.93 8.40
N LEU A 141 13.09 3.94 7.89
CA LEU A 141 13.66 2.62 7.60
C LEU A 141 14.66 2.64 6.43
N MET A 142 14.36 3.40 5.37
CA MET A 142 15.11 3.30 4.12
C MET A 142 16.32 4.25 4.06
N TYR A 143 16.26 5.39 4.75
CA TYR A 143 17.25 6.46 4.57
C TYR A 143 17.84 7.02 5.86
N LYS A 144 17.14 6.92 7.00
CA LYS A 144 17.58 7.49 8.28
C LYS A 144 17.92 6.45 9.36
N VAL A 145 18.04 5.17 8.98
CA VAL A 145 18.23 4.04 9.90
C VAL A 145 19.47 4.17 10.80
N GLU A 146 20.54 4.81 10.32
CA GLU A 146 21.77 5.06 11.10
C GLU A 146 21.45 5.78 12.41
N ASN A 147 20.70 6.88 12.32
CA ASN A 147 20.36 7.75 13.45
C ASN A 147 19.01 7.40 14.10
N LEU A 148 18.30 6.39 13.56
CA LEU A 148 17.05 5.92 14.13
C LEU A 148 17.32 5.14 15.42
N ASN A 149 16.69 5.59 16.51
CA ASN A 149 16.66 4.91 17.80
C ASN A 149 15.24 4.36 18.07
N LYS A 150 15.10 3.50 19.09
CA LYS A 150 13.83 2.84 19.40
C LYS A 150 12.72 3.82 19.78
N GLU A 151 13.03 4.86 20.54
CA GLU A 151 12.05 5.86 20.97
C GLU A 151 11.46 6.60 19.77
N ASN A 152 12.31 7.09 18.86
CA ASN A 152 11.88 7.74 17.63
C ASN A 152 11.12 6.77 16.73
N TRP A 153 11.60 5.53 16.58
CA TRP A 153 10.89 4.50 15.82
C TRP A 153 9.47 4.29 16.35
N ASP A 154 9.32 4.16 17.66
CA ASP A 154 8.03 3.95 18.33
C ASP A 154 7.07 5.12 18.13
N MET A 155 7.58 6.36 18.06
CA MET A 155 6.75 7.50 17.68
C MET A 155 6.24 7.39 16.23
N TYR A 156 7.09 7.00 15.29
CA TYR A 156 6.70 6.89 13.87
C TYR A 156 5.66 5.78 13.64
N VAL A 157 5.79 4.66 14.34
CA VAL A 157 4.90 3.50 14.14
C VAL A 157 3.74 3.41 15.13
N GLU A 158 3.56 4.42 15.98
CA GLU A 158 2.44 4.51 16.91
C GLU A 158 1.07 4.32 16.23
N PRO A 159 0.78 4.92 15.04
CA PRO A 159 -0.49 4.68 14.35
C PRO A 159 -0.72 3.21 13.96
N LEU A 160 0.35 2.47 13.67
CA LEU A 160 0.28 1.03 13.40
C LEU A 160 0.03 0.24 14.69
N LYS A 161 0.71 0.63 15.79
CA LYS A 161 0.57 0.00 17.11
C LYS A 161 -0.84 0.16 17.69
N GLU A 162 -1.42 1.34 17.59
CA GLU A 162 -2.80 1.60 18.04
C GLU A 162 -3.84 0.67 17.38
N ARG A 163 -3.50 0.16 16.19
CA ARG A 163 -4.36 -0.68 15.36
C ARG A 163 -3.92 -2.14 15.33
N GLU A 164 -2.95 -2.52 16.17
CA GLU A 164 -2.39 -3.87 16.22
C GLU A 164 -1.82 -4.36 14.86
N ILE A 165 -1.38 -3.42 14.01
CA ILE A 165 -0.87 -3.71 12.67
C ILE A 165 0.59 -4.12 12.75
N LYS A 166 0.90 -5.34 12.30
CA LYS A 166 2.27 -5.90 12.26
C LYS A 166 2.91 -6.04 13.66
N GLU A 167 2.18 -6.61 14.64
CA GLU A 167 2.70 -6.88 16.00
C GLU A 167 3.83 -7.91 16.03
N THR A 168 3.72 -8.98 15.22
CA THR A 168 4.56 -10.16 15.34
C THR A 168 5.57 -10.28 14.20
N THR A 169 6.63 -11.03 14.45
CA THR A 169 7.63 -11.42 13.45
C THR A 169 7.68 -12.93 13.36
N PHE A 170 7.75 -13.46 12.14
CA PHE A 170 7.94 -14.87 11.87
C PHE A 170 8.96 -15.05 10.75
N THR A 171 10.06 -15.74 11.03
CA THR A 171 11.18 -15.91 10.08
C THR A 171 11.61 -17.37 9.88
N ASP A 172 10.81 -18.32 10.39
CA ASP A 172 11.09 -19.76 10.31
C ASP A 172 10.39 -20.43 9.12
N GLY A 173 9.88 -19.63 8.18
CA GLY A 173 9.23 -20.09 6.96
C GLY A 173 10.19 -20.78 5.99
N ALA A 174 9.68 -21.75 5.24
CA ALA A 174 10.47 -22.53 4.29
C ALA A 174 10.92 -21.72 3.07
N THR A 175 10.16 -20.68 2.71
CA THR A 175 10.48 -19.76 1.63
C THR A 175 10.52 -18.31 2.13
N PRO A 176 11.22 -17.40 1.45
CA PRO A 176 11.21 -15.98 1.81
C PRO A 176 9.81 -15.36 1.90
N ARG A 177 8.85 -15.86 1.11
CA ARG A 177 7.46 -15.38 1.12
C ARG A 177 6.75 -15.69 2.43
N ASP A 178 7.08 -16.82 3.06
CA ASP A 178 6.48 -17.28 4.31
C ASP A 178 6.94 -16.47 5.51
N ASN A 179 8.02 -15.70 5.36
CA ASN A 179 8.59 -14.87 6.41
C ASN A 179 7.95 -13.48 6.38
N TYR A 180 7.75 -12.90 7.56
CA TYR A 180 7.31 -11.52 7.71
C TYR A 180 7.88 -10.90 8.98
N TYR A 181 8.09 -9.59 8.93
CA TYR A 181 8.53 -8.82 10.08
C TYR A 181 7.39 -7.98 10.64
N GLY A 182 7.33 -7.92 11.96
CA GLY A 182 6.53 -6.96 12.70
C GLY A 182 7.28 -5.65 12.89
N ARG A 183 6.66 -4.67 13.55
CA ARG A 183 7.25 -3.33 13.77
C ARG A 183 8.57 -3.38 14.52
N ASP A 184 8.66 -4.19 15.58
CA ASP A 184 9.91 -4.33 16.34
C ASP A 184 10.94 -5.16 15.54
N GLY A 185 10.49 -6.22 14.89
CA GLY A 185 11.38 -7.09 14.10
C GLY A 185 12.01 -6.38 12.90
N ILE A 186 11.26 -5.54 12.19
CA ILE A 186 11.80 -4.80 11.03
C ILE A 186 12.80 -3.73 11.47
N PHE A 187 12.56 -3.10 12.63
CA PHE A 187 13.51 -2.17 13.23
C PHE A 187 14.82 -2.88 13.60
N GLU A 188 14.74 -4.00 14.31
CA GLU A 188 15.93 -4.78 14.67
C GLU A 188 16.67 -5.29 13.44
N LEU A 189 15.95 -5.74 12.41
CA LEU A 189 16.55 -6.13 11.14
C LEU A 189 17.27 -4.96 10.46
N ALA A 190 16.65 -3.78 10.41
CA ALA A 190 17.23 -2.61 9.78
C ALA A 190 18.45 -2.09 10.53
N LYS A 191 18.44 -2.14 11.88
CA LYS A 191 19.60 -1.78 12.71
C LYS A 191 20.74 -2.80 12.63
N ASN A 192 20.42 -4.07 12.41
CA ASN A 192 21.38 -5.17 12.44
C ASN A 192 21.31 -6.02 11.15
N SER A 193 21.35 -5.37 9.99
CA SER A 193 21.26 -6.09 8.71
C SER A 193 22.48 -6.99 8.45
N ASN A 194 23.59 -6.81 9.20
CA ASN A 194 24.82 -7.60 9.09
C ASN A 194 25.37 -7.67 7.66
N GLY A 195 25.24 -6.56 6.91
CA GLY A 195 25.64 -6.49 5.51
C GLY A 195 24.73 -7.25 4.54
N ARG A 196 23.57 -7.74 5.00
CA ARG A 196 22.53 -8.34 4.17
C ARG A 196 21.73 -7.26 3.46
N ASP A 197 21.41 -7.53 2.20
CA ASP A 197 20.36 -6.80 1.50
C ASP A 197 18.99 -7.18 2.08
N ILE A 198 18.30 -6.20 2.67
CA ILE A 198 17.00 -6.37 3.34
C ILE A 198 15.86 -5.70 2.55
N HIS A 199 16.07 -5.32 1.29
CA HIS A 199 15.09 -4.52 0.55
C HIS A 199 13.73 -5.21 0.45
N HIS A 200 13.69 -6.51 0.17
CA HIS A 200 12.44 -7.26 0.10
C HIS A 200 11.71 -7.28 1.45
N ASP A 201 12.44 -7.43 2.56
CA ASP A 201 11.85 -7.46 3.91
C ASP A 201 11.21 -6.11 4.26
N VAL A 202 11.91 -5.02 3.98
CA VAL A 202 11.44 -3.64 4.25
C VAL A 202 10.29 -3.26 3.34
N MET A 203 10.38 -3.56 2.03
CA MET A 203 9.32 -3.23 1.08
C MET A 203 8.04 -3.99 1.40
N LYS A 204 8.14 -5.28 1.74
CA LYS A 204 6.99 -6.09 2.19
C LYS A 204 6.37 -5.49 3.45
N PHE A 205 7.17 -5.15 4.46
CA PHE A 205 6.66 -4.52 5.68
C PHE A 205 5.93 -3.20 5.40
N LEU A 206 6.49 -2.33 4.55
CA LEU A 206 5.90 -1.03 4.23
C LEU A 206 4.61 -1.16 3.43
N GLU A 207 4.56 -2.09 2.47
CA GLU A 207 3.37 -2.37 1.66
C GLU A 207 2.23 -2.90 2.52
N GLU A 208 2.48 -3.97 3.29
CA GLU A 208 1.48 -4.56 4.18
C GLU A 208 1.02 -3.55 5.25
N SER A 209 1.95 -2.83 5.88
CA SER A 209 1.59 -1.83 6.91
C SER A 209 0.69 -0.72 6.36
N GLY A 210 0.99 -0.22 5.16
CA GLY A 210 0.20 0.83 4.52
C GLY A 210 -1.21 0.35 4.15
N LEU A 211 -1.32 -0.84 3.56
CA LEU A 211 -2.60 -1.43 3.19
C LEU A 211 -3.44 -1.77 4.41
N TYR A 212 -2.85 -2.40 5.43
CA TYR A 212 -3.57 -2.77 6.65
C TYR A 212 -4.04 -1.50 7.38
N LEU A 213 -3.23 -0.45 7.38
CA LEU A 213 -3.63 0.84 7.96
C LEU A 213 -4.82 1.44 7.21
N LEU A 214 -4.82 1.41 5.87
CA LEU A 214 -6.00 1.81 5.08
C LEU A 214 -7.23 1.00 5.49
N CYS A 215 -7.11 -0.34 5.54
CA CYS A 215 -8.22 -1.22 5.88
C CYS A 215 -8.89 -0.88 7.23
N HIS A 216 -8.12 -0.38 8.22
CA HIS A 216 -8.66 0.08 9.51
C HIS A 216 -9.38 1.43 9.44
N VAL A 217 -8.91 2.35 8.61
CA VAL A 217 -9.30 3.77 8.67
C VAL A 217 -10.24 4.20 7.54
N THR A 218 -10.62 3.28 6.66
CA THR A 218 -11.57 3.52 5.56
C THR A 218 -12.83 2.64 5.66
N SER A 219 -13.84 2.95 4.85
CA SER A 219 -15.10 2.20 4.71
C SER A 219 -14.89 0.77 4.16
N GLN A 220 -15.95 -0.04 4.20
CA GLN A 220 -15.90 -1.39 3.62
C GLN A 220 -15.87 -1.34 2.09
N GLU A 221 -16.58 -0.37 1.49
CA GLU A 221 -16.59 -0.13 0.06
C GLU A 221 -15.19 0.25 -0.44
N PHE A 222 -14.46 1.06 0.34
CA PHE A 222 -13.07 1.39 0.04
C PHE A 222 -12.15 0.17 0.14
N ASN A 223 -12.34 -0.67 1.17
CA ASN A 223 -11.58 -1.93 1.31
C ASN A 223 -11.77 -2.85 0.10
N GLN A 224 -13.00 -2.98 -0.40
CA GLN A 224 -13.26 -3.75 -1.62
C GLN A 224 -12.50 -3.19 -2.82
N MET A 225 -12.45 -1.86 -2.97
CA MET A 225 -11.65 -1.21 -4.02
C MET A 225 -10.15 -1.54 -3.88
N LEU A 226 -9.61 -1.58 -2.65
CA LEU A 226 -8.22 -1.96 -2.42
C LEU A 226 -7.96 -3.40 -2.88
N ALA A 227 -8.84 -4.35 -2.52
CA ALA A 227 -8.74 -5.75 -2.95
C ALA A 227 -8.83 -5.89 -4.48
N ASP A 228 -9.80 -5.23 -5.11
CA ASP A 228 -10.03 -5.28 -6.55
C ASP A 228 -8.86 -4.70 -7.36
N THR A 229 -8.11 -3.77 -6.78
CA THR A 229 -6.99 -3.07 -7.42
C THR A 229 -5.62 -3.56 -6.95
N HIS A 230 -5.56 -4.56 -6.05
CA HIS A 230 -4.30 -5.10 -5.55
C HIS A 230 -3.55 -5.88 -6.63
N PRO A 231 -2.29 -5.56 -6.96
CA PRO A 231 -1.56 -6.20 -8.05
C PRO A 231 -1.41 -7.71 -7.91
N GLU A 232 -1.28 -8.20 -6.68
CA GLU A 232 -1.14 -9.62 -6.37
C GLU A 232 -2.47 -10.40 -6.37
N ARG A 233 -3.60 -9.71 -6.55
CA ARG A 233 -4.96 -10.31 -6.64
C ARG A 233 -5.37 -11.13 -5.41
N HIS A 234 -5.05 -10.61 -4.23
CA HIS A 234 -5.59 -11.08 -2.95
C HIS A 234 -6.24 -9.90 -2.21
N ASP A 235 -7.00 -10.19 -1.15
CA ASP A 235 -7.62 -9.17 -0.31
C ASP A 235 -6.68 -8.82 0.85
N PRO A 236 -6.01 -7.64 0.83
CA PRO A 236 -5.11 -7.27 1.91
C PRO A 236 -5.85 -7.02 3.23
N CYS A 237 -7.15 -6.70 3.21
CA CYS A 237 -7.94 -6.47 4.40
C CYS A 237 -8.40 -7.78 5.05
N GLU A 238 -8.64 -8.82 4.26
CA GLU A 238 -8.83 -10.19 4.76
C GLU A 238 -7.53 -10.72 5.39
N ASP A 239 -6.40 -10.57 4.71
CA ASP A 239 -5.09 -11.01 5.20
C ASP A 239 -4.66 -10.30 6.48
N ALA A 240 -5.07 -9.04 6.65
CA ALA A 240 -4.82 -8.28 7.86
C ALA A 240 -5.55 -8.86 9.10
N GLY A 241 -6.57 -9.69 8.91
CA GLY A 241 -7.34 -10.29 10.00
C GLY A 241 -8.09 -9.26 10.86
N ILE A 242 -8.50 -8.14 10.27
CA ILE A 242 -9.08 -7.01 11.01
C ILE A 242 -10.50 -7.34 11.45
N GLU A 243 -10.67 -7.68 12.72
CA GLU A 243 -12.00 -7.91 13.32
C GLU A 243 -12.70 -6.59 13.68
N THR A 244 -11.94 -5.61 14.17
CA THR A 244 -12.45 -4.31 14.62
C THR A 244 -11.64 -3.17 14.00
N LYS A 245 -12.32 -2.30 13.25
CA LYS A 245 -11.72 -1.09 12.68
C LYS A 245 -11.53 -0.01 13.75
N ILE A 246 -10.40 0.68 13.70
CA ILE A 246 -10.08 1.81 14.60
C ILE A 246 -9.80 3.00 13.68
N PRO A 247 -10.78 3.92 13.50
CA PRO A 247 -10.63 5.06 12.62
C PRO A 247 -9.58 6.03 13.15
N TRP A 248 -9.30 7.09 12.39
CA TRP A 248 -8.50 8.20 12.93
C TRP A 248 -9.30 8.93 14.01
N ASP A 249 -8.68 9.22 15.15
CA ASP A 249 -9.30 10.08 16.15
C ASP A 249 -9.58 11.46 15.53
N LEU A 250 -10.87 11.80 15.45
CA LEU A 250 -11.36 13.07 14.93
C LEU A 250 -11.11 14.24 15.93
N ASN A 251 -10.66 13.94 17.16
CA ASN A 251 -10.68 14.88 18.30
C ASN A 251 -9.34 15.01 19.06
N LEU A 252 -8.21 15.15 18.36
CA LEU A 252 -6.98 15.71 18.93
C LEU A 252 -6.54 16.90 18.11
#